data_AF-A0A7S0TK49-F1
#
_entry.id   AF-A0A7S0TK49-F1
#
_cell.length_a   1.000
_cell.length_b   1.000
_cell.length_c   1.000
_cell.angle_alpha   90.00
_cell.angle_beta   90.00
_cell.angle_gamma   90.00
#
_symmetry.space_group_name_H-M   'P 1'
#
loop_
_entity.id
_entity.type
_entity.pdbx_description
1 polymer ?
#
loop_
_entity_poly.entity_id
_entity_poly.type
_entity_poly.pdbx_seq_one_letter_code
_entity_poly.pdbx_strand_id
1 'polypeptide(L)'
;QPPLHIMGEYYDSVKSGHSDTDDWPSSFLCPITLEVMKDPCILRQTGHTFERAELEQHLLRHQRCPLSNIELSDTTIVPNHALRQAIQDHAALLARLRAP
;
A
#
# COMPACT_ATOMS: atom_id res chain seq x y z
N GLN A 1 14.23 22.15 -22.49
CA GLN A 1 14.48 20.86 -21.82
C GLN A 1 15.52 21.12 -20.74
N PRO A 2 15.26 20.75 -19.47
CA PRO A 2 16.27 20.93 -18.43
C PRO A 2 17.48 20.00 -18.70
N PRO A 3 18.69 20.38 -18.26
CA PRO A 3 19.88 19.55 -18.40
C PRO A 3 19.73 18.21 -17.67
N LEU A 4 20.24 17.13 -18.27
CA LEU A 4 20.22 15.79 -17.68
C LEU A 4 20.91 15.73 -16.29
N HIS A 5 21.88 16.61 -16.02
CA HIS A 5 22.54 16.65 -14.71
C HIS A 5 21.57 17.05 -13.58
N ILE A 6 20.63 17.95 -13.86
CA ILE A 6 19.61 18.38 -12.88
C ILE A 6 18.66 17.23 -12.58
N MET A 7 18.39 16.36 -13.56
CA MET A 7 17.57 15.16 -13.33
C MET A 7 18.29 14.13 -12.46
N GLY A 8 19.61 13.98 -12.61
CA GLY A 8 20.43 13.10 -11.78
C GLY A 8 20.53 13.59 -10.34
N GLU A 9 20.86 14.86 -10.13
CA GLU A 9 20.89 15.49 -8.81
C GLU A 9 19.51 15.48 -8.13
N TYR A 10 18.43 15.67 -8.90
CA TYR A 10 17.06 15.51 -8.42
C TYR A 10 16.76 14.05 -8.03
N TYR A 11 17.12 13.06 -8.85
CA TYR A 11 16.94 11.64 -8.51
C TYR A 11 17.74 11.22 -7.27
N ASP A 12 18.99 11.71 -7.16
CA ASP A 12 19.89 11.40 -6.05
C ASP A 12 19.46 12.09 -4.75
N SER A 13 18.97 13.33 -4.82
CA SER A 13 18.38 14.03 -3.67
C SER A 13 17.11 13.36 -3.16
N VAL A 14 16.26 12.82 -4.06
CA VAL A 14 15.08 12.02 -3.69
C VAL A 14 15.48 10.67 -3.08
N LYS A 15 16.54 10.02 -3.59
CA LYS A 15 17.08 8.75 -3.06
C LYS A 15 17.80 8.89 -1.71
N SER A 16 18.28 10.08 -1.37
CA SER A 16 18.99 10.36 -0.11
C SER A 16 18.08 10.32 1.13
N GLY A 17 16.76 10.37 0.95
CA GLY A 17 15.78 10.06 1.99
C GLY A 17 15.27 8.64 1.82
N HIS A 18 15.99 7.65 2.38
CA HIS A 18 15.43 6.30 2.50
C HIS A 18 14.14 6.41 3.33
N SER A 19 12.99 6.26 2.67
CA SER A 19 11.72 6.14 3.35
C SER A 19 11.63 4.73 3.91
N ASP A 20 11.07 4.54 5.11
CA ASP A 20 10.84 3.19 5.67
C ASP A 20 9.98 2.31 4.74
N THR A 21 9.33 2.90 3.74
CA THR A 21 8.56 2.22 2.68
C THR A 21 9.41 1.65 1.55
N ASP A 22 10.66 2.08 1.36
CA ASP A 22 11.53 1.58 0.28
C ASP A 22 11.87 0.09 0.43
N ASP A 23 11.80 -0.45 1.65
CA ASP A 23 12.04 -1.86 1.94
C ASP A 23 10.82 -2.77 1.67
N TRP A 24 9.67 -2.19 1.34
CA TRP A 24 8.42 -2.91 1.16
C TRP A 24 7.97 -2.90 -0.29
N PRO A 25 7.51 -4.06 -0.83
CA PRO A 25 6.80 -4.09 -2.10
C PRO A 25 5.58 -3.15 -2.08
N SER A 26 5.37 -2.40 -3.16
CA SER A 26 4.23 -1.49 -3.29
C SER A 26 2.87 -2.20 -3.16
N SER A 27 2.80 -3.49 -3.49
CA SER A 27 1.61 -4.34 -3.30
C SER A 27 1.24 -4.58 -1.84
N PHE A 28 2.12 -4.28 -0.89
CA PHE A 28 1.88 -4.39 0.55
C PHE A 28 1.40 -3.08 1.16
N LEU A 29 1.45 -1.98 0.41
CA LEU A 29 1.02 -0.67 0.86
C LEU A 29 -0.48 -0.48 0.62
N CYS A 30 -1.15 0.10 1.60
CA CYS A 30 -2.55 0.50 1.48
C CYS A 30 -2.66 1.65 0.47
N PRO A 31 -3.52 1.57 -0.55
CA PRO A 31 -3.65 2.66 -1.52
C PRO A 31 -4.19 3.98 -0.95
N ILE A 32 -4.77 3.97 0.26
CA ILE A 32 -5.30 5.17 0.93
C ILE A 32 -4.22 5.83 1.78
N THR A 33 -3.57 5.06 2.68
CA THR A 33 -2.58 5.62 3.63
C THR A 33 -1.17 5.63 3.10
N LEU A 34 -0.89 4.85 2.06
CA LEU A 34 0.46 4.60 1.53
C LEU A 34 1.41 3.93 2.55
N GLU A 35 0.85 3.35 3.61
CA GLU A 35 1.59 2.59 4.63
C GLU A 35 1.39 1.09 4.45
N VAL A 36 2.29 0.28 5.01
CA VAL A 36 2.18 -1.19 5.00
C VAL A 36 0.89 -1.62 5.70
N MET A 37 0.09 -2.43 5.01
CA MET A 37 -1.16 -2.97 5.55
C MET A 37 -0.89 -3.92 6.71
N LYS A 38 -1.54 -3.69 7.84
CA LYS A 38 -1.55 -4.59 9.00
C LYS A 38 -2.69 -5.59 8.89
N ASP A 39 -3.83 -5.14 8.36
CA ASP A 39 -5.02 -5.97 8.24
C ASP A 39 -5.69 -5.87 6.86
N PRO A 40 -5.01 -6.38 5.81
CA PRO A 40 -5.45 -6.20 4.43
C PRO A 40 -6.82 -6.83 4.18
N CYS A 41 -7.74 -6.06 3.58
CA CYS A 41 -9.08 -6.48 3.19
C CYS A 41 -9.38 -6.16 1.73
N ILE A 42 -10.00 -7.11 1.04
CA ILE A 42 -10.43 -7.00 -0.34
C ILE A 42 -11.82 -6.37 -0.38
N LEU A 43 -11.98 -5.32 -1.18
CA LEU A 43 -13.29 -4.87 -1.63
C LEU A 43 -13.80 -5.84 -2.71
N ARG A 44 -14.83 -6.62 -2.39
CA ARG A 44 -15.21 -7.81 -3.19
C ARG A 44 -15.52 -7.50 -4.65
N GLN A 45 -16.20 -6.38 -4.92
CA GLN A 45 -16.59 -6.01 -6.29
C GLN A 45 -15.39 -5.68 -7.18
N THR A 46 -14.34 -5.05 -6.66
CA THR A 46 -13.19 -4.61 -7.46
C THR A 46 -11.98 -5.51 -7.32
N GLY A 47 -11.91 -6.33 -6.28
CA GLY A 47 -10.72 -7.13 -5.95
C GLY A 47 -9.56 -6.33 -5.36
N HIS A 48 -9.70 -5.01 -5.21
CA HIS A 48 -8.65 -4.16 -4.63
C HIS A 48 -8.53 -4.40 -3.13
N THR A 49 -7.29 -4.35 -2.63
CA THR A 49 -6.98 -4.57 -1.22
C THR A 49 -6.56 -3.25 -0.55
N PHE A 50 -7.04 -3.05 0.68
CA PHE A 50 -6.80 -1.86 1.49
C PHE A 50 -6.58 -2.25 2.95
N GLU A 51 -6.07 -1.33 3.76
CA GLU A 51 -6.17 -1.46 5.21
C GLU A 51 -7.65 -1.45 5.63
N ARG A 52 -8.04 -2.36 6.55
CA ARG A 52 -9.46 -2.56 6.91
C ARG A 52 -10.10 -1.28 7.41
N ALA A 53 -9.47 -0.63 8.39
CA ALA A 53 -10.02 0.55 9.05
C ALA A 53 -10.27 1.69 8.05
N GLU A 54 -9.37 1.87 7.09
CA GLU A 54 -9.45 2.91 6.07
C GLU A 54 -10.56 2.63 5.06
N LEU A 55 -10.68 1.37 4.62
CA LEU A 55 -11.75 0.97 3.72
C LEU A 55 -13.12 1.08 4.38
N GLU A 56 -13.25 0.63 5.63
CA GLU A 56 -14.49 0.77 6.41
C GLU A 56 -14.89 2.24 6.56
N GLN A 57 -13.95 3.10 6.98
CA GLN A 57 -14.21 4.54 7.12
C GLN A 57 -14.60 5.22 5.80
N HIS A 58 -14.00 4.82 4.68
CA HIS A 58 -14.34 5.34 3.36
C HIS A 58 -15.76 4.93 2.96
N LEU A 59 -16.12 3.66 3.15
CA LEU A 59 -17.44 3.13 2.79
C LEU A 59 -18.59 3.71 3.64
N LEU A 60 -18.30 4.25 4.82
CA LEU A 60 -19.29 5.03 5.60
C LEU A 60 -19.68 6.35 4.92
N ARG A 61 -18.81 6.91 4.07
CA ARG A 61 -18.97 8.23 3.44
C ARG A 61 -19.24 8.16 1.94
N HIS A 62 -18.74 7.11 1.29
CA HIS A 62 -18.72 7.00 -0.17
C HIS A 62 -19.06 5.59 -0.63
N GLN A 63 -19.99 5.48 -1.57
CA GLN A 63 -20.33 4.21 -2.22
C GLN A 63 -19.52 4.00 -3.52
N ARG A 64 -18.22 4.27 -3.46
CA ARG A 64 -17.29 4.15 -4.59
C ARG A 64 -15.98 3.53 -4.14
N CYS A 65 -15.28 2.80 -5.02
CA CYS A 65 -13.96 2.27 -4.73
C CYS A 65 -12.95 3.43 -4.51
N PRO A 66 -12.17 3.45 -3.41
CA PRO A 66 -11.19 4.49 -3.16
C PRO A 66 -10.13 4.61 -4.26
N LEU A 67 -9.74 3.49 -4.88
CA LEU A 67 -8.65 3.43 -5.87
C LEU A 67 -9.12 3.71 -7.30
N SER A 68 -10.12 2.98 -7.79
CA SER A 68 -10.59 3.13 -9.18
C SER A 68 -11.70 4.16 -9.35
N ASN A 69 -12.23 4.69 -8.25
CA ASN A 69 -13.38 5.58 -8.25
C ASN A 69 -14.60 5.01 -8.99
N ILE A 70 -14.78 3.68 -9.03
CA ILE A 70 -15.97 3.01 -9.61
C ILE A 70 -17.07 2.94 -8.55
N GLU A 71 -18.33 3.14 -8.96
CA GLU A 71 -19.49 3.02 -8.08
C GLU A 71 -19.75 1.57 -7.63
N LEU A 72 -20.09 1.41 -6.36
CA LEU A 72 -20.21 0.09 -5.71
C LEU A 72 -21.68 -0.28 -5.56
N SER A 73 -22.07 -1.40 -6.16
CA SER A 73 -23.33 -2.07 -5.85
C SER A 73 -23.18 -3.10 -4.73
N ASP A 74 -21.95 -3.57 -4.48
CA ASP A 74 -21.58 -4.46 -3.37
C ASP A 74 -20.43 -3.83 -2.56
N THR A 75 -20.71 -3.49 -1.30
CA THR A 75 -19.74 -2.93 -0.35
C THR A 75 -19.14 -3.99 0.58
N THR A 76 -19.37 -5.27 0.30
CA THR A 76 -18.79 -6.37 1.09
C THR A 76 -17.27 -6.32 1.04
N ILE A 77 -16.65 -6.36 2.21
CA ILE A 77 -15.21 -6.49 2.37
C ILE A 77 -14.88 -7.88 2.91
N VAL A 78 -13.77 -8.47 2.45
CA VAL A 78 -13.34 -9.81 2.85
C VAL A 78 -11.87 -9.75 3.28
N PRO A 79 -11.47 -10.38 4.40
CA PRO A 79 -10.07 -10.44 4.79
C PRO A 79 -9.17 -11.06 3.72
N ASN A 80 -8.01 -10.46 3.46
CA ASN A 80 -6.99 -11.02 2.58
C ASN A 80 -5.92 -11.75 3.40
N HIS A 81 -6.26 -12.95 3.88
CA HIS A 81 -5.34 -13.73 4.71
C HIS A 81 -4.01 -14.06 4.03
N ALA A 82 -4.04 -14.32 2.72
CA ALA A 82 -2.83 -14.61 1.95
C ALA A 82 -1.87 -13.41 1.92
N LEU A 83 -2.39 -12.20 1.65
CA LEU A 83 -1.56 -11.00 1.66
C LEU A 83 -1.06 -10.68 3.06
N ARG A 84 -1.89 -10.86 4.09
CA ARG A 84 -1.47 -10.66 5.48
C ARG A 84 -0.30 -11.58 5.85
N GLN A 85 -0.35 -12.85 5.45
CA GLN A 85 0.75 -13.79 5.67
C GLN A 85 2.01 -13.36 4.91
N ALA A 86 1.88 -12.97 3.64
CA ALA A 86 3.03 -12.52 2.83
C ALA A 86 3.71 -11.28 3.44
N ILE A 87 2.93 -10.33 3.96
CA ILE A 87 3.46 -9.14 4.65
C ILE A 87 4.23 -9.56 5.92
N GLN A 88 3.67 -10.47 6.71
CA GLN A 88 4.32 -10.97 7.93
C GLN A 88 5.62 -11.72 7.63
N ASP A 89 5.64 -12.56 6.61
CA ASP A 89 6.82 -13.30 6.19
C ASP A 89 7.93 -12.34 5.70
N HIS A 90 7.56 -11.32 4.94
CA HIS A 90 8.50 -10.28 4.49
C HIS A 90 9.04 -9.45 5.65
N ALA A 91 8.18 -9.09 6.62
CA ALA A 91 8.59 -8.40 7.84
C ALA A 91 9.66 -9.18 8.60
N ALA A 92 9.43 -10.49 8.75
CA ALA A 92 10.36 -11.38 9.44
C ALA A 92 11.70 -11.50 8.67
N LEU A 93 11.66 -11.56 7.33
CA LEU A 93 12.86 -11.57 6.50
C LEU A 93 13.66 -10.28 6.66
N LEU A 94 13.02 -9.11 6.54
CA LEU A 94 13.68 -7.82 6.73
C LEU A 94 14.32 -7.70 8.11
N ALA A 95 13.64 -8.14 9.17
CA ALA A 95 14.18 -8.14 10.52
C ALA A 95 15.45 -9.02 10.64
N ARG A 96 15.49 -10.18 9.97
CA ARG A 96 16.66 -11.07 9.96
C ARG A 96 17.84 -10.47 9.20
N LEU A 97 17.58 -9.79 8.09
CA LEU A 97 18.62 -9.12 7.29
C LEU A 97 19.24 -7.92 8.02
N ARG A 98 18.48 -7.30 8.94
CA ARG A 98 18.90 -6.15 9.74
C ARG A 98 19.50 -6.53 11.10
N ALA A 99 19.43 -7.81 11.48
CA ALA A 99 20.04 -8.27 12.71
C ALA A 99 21.58 -8.14 12.62
N PRO A 100 22.25 -7.66 13.69
CA PRO A 100 23.70 -7.46 13.71
C PRO A 100 24.49 -8.77 13.64
#